data_AF-A0A553NGL2-F1
#
_entry.id   AF-A0A553NGL2-F1
#
_cell.length_a   1.000
_cell.length_b   1.000
_cell.length_c   1.000
_cell.angle_alpha   90.00
_cell.angle_beta   90.00
_cell.angle_gamma   90.00
#
_symmetry.space_group_name_H-M   'P 1'
#
loop_
_entity.id
_entity.type
_entity.pdbx_description
1 polymer ?
#
loop_
_entity_poly.entity_id
_entity_poly.type
_entity_poly.pdbx_seq_one_letter_code
_entity_poly.pdbx_strand_id
1 'polypeptide(L)' 'MIAFSFMCAVALQSEKINHHPEWFNVYNKVQITLSTHDCGGLSKKDIRLANFIDQITASLK' A
#
# COMPACT_ATOMS: atom_id res chain seq x y z
N MET A 1 16.60 -6.24 -1.63
CA MET A 1 15.76 -5.97 -2.83
C MET A 1 14.27 -6.24 -2.62
N ILE A 2 13.86 -7.12 -1.71
CA ILE A 2 12.45 -7.53 -1.51
C ILE A 2 11.50 -6.39 -1.12
N ALA A 3 11.92 -5.48 -0.22
CA ALA A 3 11.07 -4.38 0.23
C ALA A 3 10.71 -3.41 -0.91
N PHE A 4 11.68 -3.04 -1.75
CA PHE A 4 11.43 -2.09 -2.83
C PHE A 4 10.62 -2.71 -3.97
N SER A 5 10.81 -4.00 -4.29
CA SER A 5 9.95 -4.70 -5.26
C SER A 5 8.50 -4.82 -4.77
N PHE A 6 8.30 -5.06 -3.46
CA PHE A 6 6.98 -4.99 -2.83
C PHE A 6 6.35 -3.60 -2.99
N MET A 7 7.12 -2.54 -2.70
CA MET A 7 6.68 -1.17 -2.89
C MET A 7 6.30 -0.88 -4.35
N CYS A 8 7.09 -1.33 -5.34
CA CYS A 8 6.75 -1.18 -6.75
C CYS A 8 5.40 -1.83 -7.11
N ALA A 9 5.11 -3.03 -6.60
CA ALA A 9 3.83 -3.69 -6.84
C ALA A 9 2.65 -2.89 -6.24
N VAL A 10 2.80 -2.38 -5.02
CA VAL A 10 1.80 -1.52 -4.36
C VAL A 10 1.60 -0.22 -5.13
N ALA A 11 2.67 0.41 -5.61
CA ALA A 11 2.61 1.63 -6.41
C ALA A 11 1.80 1.43 -7.71
N LEU A 12 2.04 0.33 -8.44
CA LEU A 12 1.29 0.01 -9.65
C LEU A 12 -0.21 -0.19 -9.38
N GLN A 13 -0.58 -0.79 -8.24
CA GLN A 13 -1.98 -0.93 -7.87
C GLN A 13 -2.59 0.40 -7.44
N SER A 14 -1.84 1.21 -6.70
CA SER A 14 -2.25 2.54 -6.22
C SER A 14 -2.65 3.45 -7.39
N GLU A 15 -1.84 3.47 -8.45
CA GLU A 15 -2.15 4.17 -9.71
C GLU A 15 -3.45 3.66 -10.35
N LYS A 16 -3.62 2.33 -10.46
CA LYS A 16 -4.83 1.74 -11.08
C LYS A 16 -6.13 2.11 -10.38
N ILE A 17 -6.10 2.27 -9.05
CA ILE A 17 -7.31 2.59 -8.27
C ILE A 17 -7.39 4.07 -7.88
N ASN A 18 -6.42 4.88 -8.31
CA ASN A 18 -6.25 6.29 -7.94
C ASN A 18 -6.40 6.50 -6.42
N HIS A 19 -5.57 5.77 -5.66
CA HIS A 19 -5.49 5.83 -4.20
C HIS A 19 -4.09 5.43 -3.76
N HIS A 20 -3.39 6.32 -3.08
CA HIS A 20 -1.97 6.16 -2.75
C HIS A 20 -1.77 6.01 -1.24
N PRO A 21 -0.82 5.16 -0.81
CA PRO A 21 -0.48 5.03 0.59
C PRO A 21 0.43 6.19 1.03
N GLU A 22 0.37 6.50 2.32
CA GLU A 22 1.48 7.16 3.00
C GLU A 22 2.40 6.10 3.57
N TRP A 23 3.70 6.14 3.26
CA TRP A 23 4.62 5.14 3.78
C TRP A 23 5.99 5.68 4.15
N PHE A 24 6.67 4.93 5.00
CA PHE A 24 8.05 5.20 5.41
C PHE A 24 8.85 3.89 5.29
N ASN A 25 9.95 3.93 4.53
CA ASN A 25 10.80 2.78 4.30
C ASN A 25 12.21 2.99 4.86
N VAL A 26 12.69 2.02 5.66
CA VAL A 26 14.08 1.94 6.11
C VAL A 26 14.58 0.52 5.88
N TYR A 27 15.51 0.38 4.93
CA TYR A 27 16.09 -0.90 4.52
C TYR A 27 15.02 -1.93 4.16
N ASN A 28 14.79 -2.93 5.03
CA ASN A 28 13.83 -4.00 4.81
C ASN A 28 12.45 -3.77 5.44
N LYS A 29 12.24 -2.63 6.12
CA LYS A 29 10.98 -2.31 6.80
C LYS A 29 10.21 -1.25 6.03
N VAL A 30 8.93 -1.49 5.79
CA VAL A 30 7.99 -0.53 5.19
C VAL A 30 6.82 -0.37 6.15
N GLN A 31 6.65 0.83 6.70
CA GLN A 31 5.50 1.19 7.50
C GLN A 31 4.50 1.93 6.61
N ILE A 32 3.23 1.51 6.64
CA ILE A 32 2.19 2.03 5.74
C ILE A 32 1.02 2.58 6.57
N THR A 33 0.56 3.76 6.21
CA THR A 33 -0.67 4.40 6.71
C THR A 33 -1.61 4.63 5.54
N LEU A 34 -2.89 4.31 5.73
CA LEU A 34 -3.94 4.46 4.72
C LEU A 34 -5.04 5.36 5.25
N SER A 35 -5.41 6.36 4.45
CA SER A 35 -6.54 7.26 4.68
C SER A 35 -6.97 7.85 3.35
N THR A 36 -8.23 8.27 3.25
CA THR A 36 -8.78 8.96 2.09
C THR A 36 -8.94 10.44 2.43
N HIS A 37 -8.10 11.28 1.82
CA HIS A 37 -8.08 12.73 2.03
C HIS A 37 -9.45 13.38 1.78
N ASP A 38 -10.12 13.02 0.67
CA ASP A 38 -11.39 13.63 0.24
C ASP A 38 -12.53 13.49 1.27
N CYS A 39 -12.49 12.44 2.11
CA CYS A 39 -13.47 12.23 3.17
C CYS A 39 -12.90 12.43 4.57
N GLY A 40 -11.66 12.91 4.70
CA GLY A 40 -11.00 13.17 5.99
C GLY A 40 -10.85 11.93 6.88
N GLY A 41 -10.76 10.73 6.30
CA GLY A 41 -10.76 9.48 7.07
C GLY A 41 -10.79 8.23 6.20
N LEU A 42 -11.25 7.12 6.75
CA LEU A 42 -11.27 5.84 6.05
C LEU A 42 -12.38 5.77 4.99
N SER A 43 -12.07 5.15 3.87
CA SER A 43 -13.03 4.80 2.82
C SER A 43 -12.84 3.37 2.32
N LYS A 44 -13.69 2.96 1.37
CA LYS A 44 -13.55 1.67 0.67
C LYS A 44 -12.25 1.56 -0.12
N LYS A 45 -11.64 2.68 -0.52
CA LYS A 45 -10.36 2.69 -1.24
C LYS A 45 -9.22 2.20 -0.34
N ASP A 46 -9.21 2.62 0.92
CA ASP A 46 -8.24 2.17 1.93
C ASP A 46 -8.32 0.67 2.14
N ILE A 47 -9.53 0.14 2.34
CA ILE A 47 -9.77 -1.29 2.50
C ILE A 47 -9.30 -2.07 1.26
N ARG A 48 -9.59 -1.56 0.06
CA ARG A 48 -9.18 -2.21 -1.19
C ARG A 48 -7.67 -2.26 -1.34
N LEU A 49 -6.97 -1.17 -1.00
CA LEU A 49 -5.51 -1.12 -1.09
C LEU A 49 -4.85 -1.99 0.00
N ALA A 50 -5.37 -1.98 1.22
CA ALA A 50 -4.91 -2.83 2.32
C ALA A 50 -5.00 -4.32 1.95
N ASN A 51 -6.14 -4.76 1.41
CA ASN A 51 -6.32 -6.15 0.97
C ASN A 51 -5.32 -6.55 -0.13
N PHE A 52 -5.00 -5.65 -1.06
CA PHE A 52 -3.98 -5.92 -2.07
C PHE A 52 -2.58 -6.02 -1.46
N ILE A 53 -2.24 -5.12 -0.53
CA ILE A 53 -0.96 -5.16 0.19
C ILE A 53 -0.79 -6.51 0.90
N ASP A 54 -1.81 -6.98 1.62
CA ASP A 54 -1.79 -8.27 2.31
C ASP A 54 -1.58 -9.46 1.35
N GLN A 55 -2.20 -9.43 0.17
CA GLN A 55 -2.01 -10.46 -0.85
C GLN A 55 -0.56 -10.54 -1.33
N ILE A 56 0.06 -9.39 -1.61
CA ILE A 56 1.47 -9.36 -2.01
C ILE A 56 2.36 -9.83 -0.86
N THR A 57 2.12 -9.38 0.38
CA THR A 57 2.92 -9.81 1.53
C THR A 57 2.78 -11.31 1.80
N ALA A 58 1.60 -11.91 1.60
CA ALA A 58 1.41 -13.35 1.73
C ALA A 58 2.21 -14.15 0.69
N SER A 59 2.37 -13.62 -0.53
CA SER A 59 3.17 -14.26 -1.59
C SER A 59 4.69 -14.16 -1.39
N LEU A 60 5.14 -13.33 -0.46
CA LEU A 60 6.56 -13.11 -0.14
C LEU A 60 7.05 -13.96 1.05
N LYS A 61 6.15 -14.74 1.67
CA LYS A 61 6.48 -15.74 2.69
C LYS A 61 6.88 -17.06 2.02
#